data_AF-A0A024GB50-F1
#
_entry.id   AF-A0A024GB50-F1
#
_cell.length_a   1.000
_cell.length_b   1.000
_cell.length_c   1.000
_cell.angle_alpha   90.00
_cell.angle_beta   90.00
_cell.angle_gamma   90.00
#
_symmetry.space_group_name_H-M   'P 1'
#
loop_
_entity.id
_entity.type
_entity.pdbx_description
1 polymer ?
#
loop_
_entity_poly.entity_id
_entity_poly.type
_entity_poly.pdbx_seq_one_letter_code
_entity_poly.pdbx_strand_id
1 'polypeptide(L)'
;MSDQWSASLVQTAVAYLKERDGAVDESIGLIFAVLPQKEMELVYKAVTMVEKAVVTRMVASPSQRAFFQVTSTVCSRDSIDPNAISERKKVVNVCFEHFCTCYTFIHTTIKCPIAMCEHIIAVKLAEATKKVHVLQIRDTEYPALLLQECVGESLPTNTTSDPM
;
A
#
# COMPACT_ATOMS: atom_id res chain seq x y z
N MET A 1 3.58 11.98 -7.18
CA MET A 1 4.76 11.09 -7.14
C MET A 1 5.88 12.02 -6.80
N SER A 2 6.55 11.72 -5.68
CA SER A 2 7.51 12.64 -5.09
C SER A 2 8.63 13.00 -6.04
N ASP A 3 8.93 14.30 -6.09
CA ASP A 3 10.23 14.76 -6.57
C ASP A 3 11.32 14.39 -5.56
N GLN A 4 12.57 14.62 -5.94
CA GLN A 4 13.73 14.25 -5.12
C GLN A 4 13.66 14.84 -3.71
N TRP A 5 13.29 16.12 -3.59
CA TRP A 5 13.25 16.82 -2.32
C TRP A 5 12.12 16.29 -1.42
N SER A 6 10.93 16.10 -2.01
CA SER A 6 9.77 15.55 -1.31
C SER A 6 10.02 14.11 -0.86
N ALA A 7 10.70 13.30 -1.67
CA ALA A 7 11.10 11.95 -1.28
C ALA A 7 12.04 11.96 -0.08
N SER A 8 13.03 12.87 -0.05
CA SER A 8 13.91 13.04 1.10
C SER A 8 13.16 13.49 2.35
N LEU A 9 12.25 14.45 2.24
CA LEU A 9 11.43 14.92 3.37
C LEU A 9 10.55 13.81 3.94
N VAL A 10 9.91 13.01 3.09
CA VAL A 10 9.12 11.85 3.52
C VAL A 10 9.99 10.80 4.20
N GLN A 11 11.20 10.55 3.70
CA GLN A 11 12.14 9.63 4.36
C GLN A 11 12.59 10.15 5.72
N THR A 12 12.88 11.45 5.84
CA THR A 12 13.18 12.10 7.14
C THR A 12 12.02 11.97 8.12
N ALA A 13 10.79 12.19 7.65
CA ALA A 13 9.59 12.00 8.45
C ALA A 13 9.45 10.55 8.97
N VAL A 14 9.66 9.57 8.08
CA VAL A 14 9.65 8.14 8.45
C VAL A 14 10.75 7.81 9.45
N ALA A 15 11.97 8.32 9.26
CA ALA A 15 13.09 8.12 10.18
C ALA A 15 12.77 8.69 11.57
N TYR A 16 12.26 9.92 11.61
CA TYR A 16 11.81 10.57 12.85
C TYR A 16 10.78 9.72 13.60
N LEU A 17 9.78 9.20 12.90
CA LEU A 17 8.77 8.31 13.49
C LEU A 17 9.40 7.03 14.04
N LYS A 18 10.33 6.40 13.30
CA LYS A 18 11.03 5.19 13.77
C LYS A 18 11.84 5.44 15.04
N GLU A 19 12.55 6.56 15.12
CA GLU A 19 13.34 6.95 16.29
C GLU A 19 12.48 7.19 17.54
N ARG A 20 11.21 7.58 17.34
CA ARG A 20 10.25 7.85 18.42
C ARG A 20 9.21 6.76 18.61
N ASP A 21 9.50 5.54 18.17
CA ASP A 21 8.62 4.40 18.34
C ASP A 21 7.20 4.59 17.76
N GLY A 22 7.10 5.38 16.68
CA GLY A 22 5.84 5.71 16.02
C GLY A 22 5.07 6.88 16.64
N ALA A 23 5.62 7.57 17.64
CA ALA A 23 4.95 8.71 18.26
C ALA A 23 4.79 9.88 17.29
N VAL A 24 3.55 10.33 17.11
CA VAL A 24 3.18 11.49 16.30
C VAL A 24 3.12 12.71 17.21
N ASP A 25 3.91 13.74 16.90
CA ASP A 25 3.94 15.02 17.60
C ASP A 25 3.93 16.21 16.63
N GLU A 26 4.09 17.43 17.13
CA GLU A 26 4.07 18.63 16.28
C GLU A 26 5.22 18.65 15.26
N SER A 27 6.39 18.07 15.60
CA SER A 27 7.57 18.10 14.75
C SER A 27 7.35 17.32 13.45
N ILE A 28 6.65 16.18 13.50
CA ILE A 28 6.31 15.44 12.28
C ILE A 28 5.32 16.23 11.41
N GLY A 29 4.41 16.98 12.03
CA GLY A 29 3.51 17.91 11.35
C GLY A 29 4.28 19.00 10.59
N LEU A 30 5.31 19.58 11.21
CA LEU A 30 6.17 20.58 10.58
C LEU A 30 6.96 20.02 9.37
N ILE A 31 7.43 18.77 9.45
CA ILE A 31 8.11 18.12 8.33
C ILE A 31 7.16 17.94 7.13
N PHE A 32 5.90 17.57 7.39
CA PHE A 32 4.91 17.43 6.31
C PHE A 32 4.37 18.76 5.80
N ALA A 33 4.33 19.81 6.64
CA ALA A 33 3.80 21.12 6.28
C ALA A 33 4.58 21.82 5.15
N VAL A 34 5.86 21.46 4.95
CA VAL A 34 6.69 22.01 3.87
C VAL A 34 6.57 21.26 2.54
N LEU A 35 5.81 20.16 2.49
CA LEU A 35 5.61 19.41 1.25
C LEU A 35 4.72 20.18 0.27
N PRO A 36 4.99 20.11 -1.04
CA PRO A 36 4.06 20.59 -2.06
C PRO A 36 2.70 19.88 -1.93
N GLN A 37 1.61 20.58 -2.26
CA GLN A 37 0.23 20.06 -2.14
C GLN A 37 0.07 18.66 -2.75
N LYS A 38 0.58 18.44 -3.96
CA LYS A 38 0.52 17.16 -4.67
C LYS A 38 1.18 16.01 -3.90
N GLU A 39 2.22 16.30 -3.14
CA GLU A 39 2.95 15.31 -2.34
C GLU A 39 2.30 15.11 -0.99
N MET A 40 1.73 16.16 -0.42
CA MET A 40 0.87 16.04 0.76
C MET A 40 -0.36 15.15 0.48
N GLU A 41 -0.93 15.20 -0.72
CA GLU A 41 -2.00 14.29 -1.14
C GLU A 41 -1.57 12.83 -1.16
N LEU A 42 -0.32 12.53 -1.54
CA LEU A 42 0.21 11.16 -1.49
C LEU A 42 0.41 10.70 -0.05
N VAL A 43 0.96 11.55 0.82
CA VAL A 43 1.10 11.26 2.25
C VAL A 43 -0.27 11.03 2.89
N TYR A 44 -1.27 11.85 2.57
CA TYR A 44 -2.64 11.69 3.06
C TYR A 44 -3.25 10.34 2.63
N LYS A 45 -3.10 9.96 1.35
CA LYS A 45 -3.55 8.65 0.85
C LYS A 45 -2.83 7.51 1.57
N ALA A 46 -1.52 7.63 1.77
CA ALA A 46 -0.72 6.64 2.48
C ALA A 46 -1.17 6.47 3.93
N VAL A 47 -1.33 7.57 4.67
CA VAL A 47 -1.86 7.56 6.05
C VAL A 47 -3.24 6.90 6.09
N THR A 48 -4.12 7.22 5.13
CA THR A 48 -5.44 6.60 5.04
C THR A 48 -5.35 5.07 4.84
N MET A 49 -4.37 4.57 4.09
CA MET A 49 -4.12 3.13 3.95
C MET A 49 -3.63 2.52 5.27
N VAL A 50 -2.74 3.20 5.98
CA VAL A 50 -2.25 2.73 7.29
C VAL A 50 -3.39 2.67 8.32
N GLU A 51 -4.23 3.70 8.41
CA GLU A 51 -5.37 3.73 9.34
C GLU A 51 -6.44 2.69 9.00
N LYS A 52 -6.59 2.32 7.72
CA LYS A 52 -7.47 1.23 7.29
C LYS A 52 -6.87 -0.17 7.50
N ALA A 53 -5.66 -0.27 8.06
CA ALA A 53 -4.99 -1.53 8.31
C ALA A 53 -4.83 -2.42 7.06
N VAL A 54 -4.65 -1.81 5.89
CA VAL A 54 -4.56 -2.53 4.60
C VAL A 54 -3.14 -2.89 4.18
N VAL A 55 -2.16 -2.76 5.09
CA VAL A 55 -0.74 -3.07 4.87
C VAL A 55 -0.36 -4.36 5.58
N THR A 56 -0.04 -5.40 4.80
CA THR A 56 0.36 -6.72 5.31
C THR A 56 1.77 -7.06 4.86
N ARG A 57 2.64 -7.42 5.78
CA ARG A 57 3.98 -7.98 5.51
C ARG A 57 3.88 -9.50 5.45
N MET A 58 4.10 -10.05 4.27
CA MET A 58 4.17 -11.49 4.03
C MET A 58 5.60 -11.95 4.29
N VAL A 59 5.78 -13.01 5.09
CA VAL A 59 7.09 -13.61 5.36
C VAL A 59 7.02 -15.10 5.08
N ALA A 60 7.76 -15.57 4.07
CA ALA A 60 7.82 -16.98 3.74
C ALA A 60 8.74 -17.76 4.66
N SER A 61 8.34 -18.97 5.00
CA SER A 61 9.16 -19.93 5.74
C SER A 61 9.41 -21.19 4.88
N PRO A 62 10.62 -21.76 4.89
CA PRO A 62 11.79 -21.36 5.68
C PRO A 62 12.65 -20.23 5.08
N SER A 63 12.47 -19.83 3.82
CA SER A 63 13.42 -18.90 3.14
C SER A 63 13.55 -17.50 3.75
N GLN A 64 12.61 -17.08 4.61
CA GLN A 64 12.49 -15.74 5.18
C GLN A 64 12.34 -14.62 4.13
N ARG A 65 12.03 -14.94 2.87
CA ARG A 65 11.72 -13.94 1.85
C ARG A 65 10.47 -13.18 2.27
N ALA A 66 10.49 -11.86 2.11
CA ALA A 66 9.40 -11.00 2.53
C ALA A 66 9.04 -9.95 1.48
N PHE A 67 7.76 -9.62 1.43
CA PHE A 67 7.20 -8.52 0.65
C PHE A 67 6.00 -7.94 1.39
N PHE A 68 5.52 -6.79 0.95
CA PHE A 68 4.32 -6.16 1.47
C PHE A 68 3.20 -6.26 0.46
N GLN A 69 1.98 -6.51 0.92
CA GLN A 69 0.76 -6.31 0.17
C GLN A 69 0.03 -5.09 0.73
N VAL A 70 -0.36 -4.19 -0.17
CA VAL A 70 -1.17 -3.01 0.15
C VAL A 70 -2.46 -3.09 -0.62
N THR A 71 -3.58 -3.26 0.09
CA THR A 71 -4.90 -3.32 -0.55
C THR A 71 -5.47 -1.92 -0.72
N SER A 72 -5.62 -1.49 -1.96
CA SER A 72 -6.21 -0.19 -2.31
C SER A 72 -7.61 -0.38 -2.89
N THR A 73 -8.54 0.51 -2.55
CA THR A 73 -9.82 0.59 -3.26
C THR A 73 -9.63 1.47 -4.47
N VAL A 74 -9.73 0.91 -5.68
CA VAL A 74 -9.84 1.72 -6.88
C VAL A 74 -11.32 2.09 -7.01
N CYS A 75 -11.65 3.38 -6.91
CA CYS A 75 -12.87 3.86 -7.54
C CYS A 75 -12.65 3.65 -9.04
N SER A 76 -13.42 2.73 -9.64
CA SER A 76 -13.43 2.58 -11.09
C SER A 76 -13.65 3.95 -11.70
N ARG A 77 -12.85 4.29 -12.73
CA ARG A 77 -12.82 5.57 -13.44
C ARG A 77 -14.22 6.19 -13.61
N ASP A 78 -14.24 7.52 -13.64
CA ASP A 78 -15.33 8.46 -13.94
C ASP A 78 -16.05 8.25 -15.31
N SER A 79 -16.23 7.02 -15.77
CA SER A 79 -16.83 6.68 -17.06
C SER A 79 -17.95 5.63 -16.96
N ILE A 80 -18.45 5.34 -15.76
CA ILE A 80 -19.62 4.47 -15.59
C ILE A 80 -20.64 5.22 -14.75
N ASP A 81 -21.85 5.28 -15.31
CA ASP A 81 -23.10 5.80 -14.77
C ASP A 81 -23.14 5.84 -13.22
N PRO A 82 -23.43 6.99 -12.57
CA PRO A 82 -23.55 7.10 -11.12
C PRO A 82 -24.64 6.20 -10.50
N ASN A 83 -25.50 5.56 -11.31
CA ASN A 83 -26.46 4.55 -10.87
C ASN A 83 -25.99 3.10 -11.01
N ALA A 84 -24.85 2.83 -11.64
CA ALA A 84 -24.24 1.51 -11.59
C ALA A 84 -23.63 1.33 -10.21
N ILE A 85 -24.15 0.39 -9.43
CA ILE A 85 -23.57 -0.03 -8.15
C ILE A 85 -22.12 -0.44 -8.43
N SER A 86 -21.18 0.49 -8.23
CA SER A 86 -19.78 0.29 -8.56
C SER A 86 -19.24 -0.73 -7.56
N GLU A 87 -19.13 -1.99 -7.96
CA GLU A 87 -18.33 -2.96 -7.23
C GLU A 87 -16.93 -2.35 -7.09
N ARG A 88 -16.60 -1.92 -5.86
CA ARG A 88 -15.31 -1.31 -5.56
C ARG A 88 -14.26 -2.40 -5.70
N LYS A 89 -13.65 -2.49 -6.88
CA LYS A 89 -12.62 -3.48 -7.16
C LYS A 89 -11.43 -3.20 -6.25
N LYS A 90 -11.16 -4.15 -5.33
CA LYS A 90 -9.98 -4.12 -4.47
C LYS A 90 -8.77 -4.48 -5.33
N VAL A 91 -7.78 -3.61 -5.35
CA VAL A 91 -6.52 -3.82 -6.06
C VAL A 91 -5.42 -4.04 -5.04
N VAL A 92 -4.77 -5.20 -5.13
CA VAL A 92 -3.64 -5.57 -4.28
C VAL A 92 -2.36 -5.12 -4.99
N ASN A 93 -1.60 -4.26 -4.33
CA ASN A 93 -0.28 -3.83 -4.80
C ASN A 93 0.80 -4.53 -3.99
N VAL A 94 1.75 -5.15 -4.68
CA VAL A 94 2.91 -5.79 -4.07
C VAL A 94 4.03 -4.76 -3.99
N CYS A 95 4.59 -4.59 -2.81
CA CYS A 95 5.67 -3.66 -2.53
C CYS A 95 6.89 -4.38 -1.96
N PHE A 96 8.06 -4.07 -2.51
CA PHE A 96 9.36 -4.29 -1.91
C PHE A 96 9.93 -2.95 -1.45
N GLU A 97 11.11 -2.95 -0.84
CA GLU A 97 11.71 -1.77 -0.21
C GLU A 97 11.73 -0.51 -1.10
N HIS A 98 11.98 -0.70 -2.40
CA HIS A 98 12.09 0.36 -3.41
C HIS A 98 11.33 0.03 -4.70
N PHE A 99 10.36 -0.88 -4.65
CA PHE A 99 9.59 -1.26 -5.83
C PHE A 99 8.12 -1.46 -5.47
N CYS A 100 7.23 -1.02 -6.34
CA CYS A 100 5.80 -1.28 -6.22
C CYS A 100 5.24 -1.70 -7.57
N THR A 101 4.33 -2.67 -7.57
CA THR A 101 3.63 -3.12 -8.78
C THR A 101 2.55 -2.14 -9.26
N CYS A 102 2.29 -1.04 -8.55
CA CYS A 102 1.26 -0.10 -8.97
C CYS A 102 1.62 0.61 -10.28
N TYR A 103 0.60 0.87 -11.10
CA TYR A 103 0.73 1.56 -12.39
C TYR A 103 1.52 2.86 -12.29
N THR A 104 1.21 3.68 -11.28
CA THR A 104 1.87 4.98 -11.05
C THR A 104 3.37 4.84 -10.84
N PHE A 105 3.81 3.81 -10.11
CA PHE A 105 5.23 3.59 -9.84
C PHE A 105 5.98 3.17 -11.11
N ILE A 106 5.45 2.19 -11.84
CA ILE A 106 6.07 1.64 -13.07
C ILE A 106 6.31 2.74 -14.11
N HIS A 107 5.36 3.65 -14.31
CA HIS A 107 5.49 4.73 -15.28
C HIS A 107 6.40 5.88 -14.84
N THR A 108 6.67 6.00 -13.54
CA THR A 108 7.40 7.16 -12.98
C THR A 108 8.82 6.82 -12.56
N THR A 109 9.09 5.58 -12.14
CA THR A 109 10.42 5.16 -11.65
C THR A 109 11.52 5.36 -12.69
N ILE A 110 11.18 5.22 -13.98
CA ILE A 110 12.09 5.47 -15.11
C ILE A 110 12.61 6.92 -15.11
N LYS A 111 11.82 7.88 -14.62
CA LYS A 111 12.15 9.31 -14.62
C LYS A 111 12.81 9.77 -13.32
N CYS A 112 12.53 9.10 -12.20
CA CYS A 112 13.04 9.45 -10.88
C CYS A 112 13.19 8.17 -10.04
N PRO A 113 14.41 7.63 -9.91
CA PRO A 113 14.66 6.36 -9.20
C PRO A 113 14.28 6.37 -7.72
N ILE A 114 14.24 7.56 -7.11
CA ILE A 114 13.90 7.77 -5.70
C ILE A 114 12.42 8.14 -5.48
N ALA A 115 11.63 8.16 -6.55
CA ALA A 115 10.22 8.50 -6.46
C ALA A 115 9.46 7.42 -5.67
N MET A 116 8.57 7.86 -4.78
CA MET A 116 7.75 6.97 -3.97
C MET A 116 6.28 7.14 -4.36
N CYS A 117 5.59 6.01 -4.56
CA CYS A 117 4.14 6.00 -4.65
C CYS A 117 3.52 5.94 -3.25
N GLU A 118 2.24 6.26 -3.17
CA GLU A 118 1.45 6.21 -1.94
C GLU A 118 1.54 4.85 -1.22
N HIS A 119 1.69 3.73 -1.95
CA HIS A 119 1.82 2.40 -1.36
C HIS A 119 3.18 2.20 -0.66
N ILE A 120 4.28 2.66 -1.27
CA ILE A 120 5.61 2.59 -0.63
C ILE A 120 5.63 3.51 0.59
N ILE A 121 5.04 4.70 0.50
CA ILE A 121 4.89 5.61 1.65
C ILE A 121 4.08 4.93 2.75
N ALA A 122 2.95 4.28 2.41
CA ALA A 122 2.11 3.57 3.37
C ALA A 122 2.85 2.43 4.07
N VAL A 123 3.65 1.64 3.34
CA VAL A 123 4.50 0.59 3.93
C VAL A 123 5.47 1.19 4.94
N LYS A 124 6.20 2.24 4.55
CA LYS A 124 7.20 2.86 5.43
C LYS A 124 6.58 3.50 6.67
N LEU A 125 5.42 4.14 6.52
CA LEU A 125 4.66 4.71 7.65
C LEU A 125 4.10 3.61 8.56
N ALA A 126 3.54 2.53 7.99
CA ALA A 126 3.04 1.41 8.78
C ALA A 126 4.17 0.76 9.57
N GLU A 127 5.35 0.56 8.98
CA GLU A 127 6.52 0.04 9.68
C GLU A 127 6.96 0.97 10.81
N ALA A 128 7.06 2.27 10.52
CA ALA A 128 7.49 3.28 11.50
C ALA A 128 6.51 3.42 12.67
N THR A 129 5.22 3.20 12.43
CA THR A 129 4.15 3.28 13.44
C THR A 129 3.76 1.92 14.02
N LYS A 130 4.47 0.84 13.64
CA LYS A 130 4.17 -0.56 14.03
C LYS A 130 2.73 -1.01 13.71
N LYS A 131 2.11 -0.42 12.68
CA LYS A 131 0.78 -0.74 12.18
C LYS A 131 0.80 -1.75 11.01
N VAL A 132 1.87 -2.57 10.92
CA VAL A 132 2.00 -3.62 9.91
C VAL A 132 1.43 -4.93 10.45
N HIS A 133 0.53 -5.56 9.70
CA HIS A 133 0.14 -6.94 9.96
C HIS A 133 1.17 -7.90 9.38
N VAL A 134 1.75 -8.78 10.20
CA VAL A 134 2.72 -9.78 9.70
C VAL A 134 2.00 -11.10 9.52
N LEU A 135 2.06 -11.66 8.30
CA LEU A 135 1.52 -12.98 7.98
C LEU A 135 2.66 -13.91 7.57
N GLN A 136 2.79 -15.04 8.26
CA GLN A 136 3.66 -16.11 7.80
C GLN A 136 2.97 -16.96 6.74
N ILE A 137 3.70 -17.26 5.68
CA ILE A 137 3.26 -18.07 4.55
C ILE A 137 4.27 -19.19 4.25
N ARG A 138 3.85 -20.22 3.54
CA ARG A 138 4.78 -21.25 3.06
C ARG A 138 5.53 -20.76 1.83
N ASP A 139 6.77 -21.22 1.66
CA ASP A 139 7.57 -20.91 0.47
C ASP A 139 6.88 -21.28 -0.85
N THR A 140 6.02 -22.31 -0.83
CA THR A 140 5.22 -22.74 -1.98
C THR A 140 4.11 -21.76 -2.35
N GLU A 141 3.65 -20.93 -1.41
CA GLU A 141 2.58 -19.94 -1.61
C GLU A 141 3.13 -18.59 -2.11
N TYR A 142 4.42 -18.33 -1.86
CA TYR A 142 5.07 -17.06 -2.17
C TYR A 142 4.88 -16.62 -3.64
N PRO A 143 5.13 -17.46 -4.67
CA PRO A 143 4.97 -17.02 -6.06
C PRO A 143 3.52 -16.70 -6.42
N ALA A 144 2.56 -17.45 -5.89
CA ALA A 144 1.14 -17.23 -6.17
C ALA A 144 0.67 -15.88 -5.60
N LEU A 145 1.15 -15.50 -4.41
CA LEU A 145 0.80 -14.24 -3.77
C LEU A 145 1.49 -13.02 -4.41
N LEU A 146 2.59 -13.21 -5.15
CA LEU A 146 3.19 -12.16 -5.96
C LEU A 146 2.40 -11.86 -7.24
N LEU A 147 1.66 -12.86 -7.75
CA LEU A 147 0.91 -12.78 -8.99
C LEU A 147 -0.59 -12.49 -8.78
N GLN A 148 -1.00 -12.17 -7.55
CA GLN A 148 -2.40 -11.86 -7.26
C GLN A 148 -2.83 -10.59 -7.99
N GLU A 149 -3.62 -10.76 -9.04
CA GLU A 149 -4.38 -9.69 -9.67
C GLU A 149 -5.75 -9.59 -8.99
N CYS A 150 -6.12 -8.37 -8.57
CA CYS A 150 -7.44 -7.91 -8.16
C CYS A 150 -8.42 -8.99 -7.61
N VAL A 151 -8.66 -9.00 -6.30
CA VAL A 151 -9.73 -9.82 -5.72
C VAL A 151 -11.09 -9.22 -6.11
N GLY A 152 -11.73 -9.78 -7.14
CA GLY A 152 -13.17 -9.70 -7.27
C GLY A 152 -13.79 -10.57 -6.18
N GLU A 153 -14.67 -10.02 -5.37
CA GLU A 153 -15.50 -10.83 -4.46
C GLU A 153 -16.46 -11.68 -5.31
N SER A 154 -16.01 -12.84 -5.78
CA SER A 154 -16.94 -13.88 -6.20
C SER A 154 -17.56 -14.47 -4.94
N LEU A 155 -18.81 -14.12 -4.64
CA LEU A 155 -19.61 -14.81 -3.64
C LEU A 155 -19.56 -16.33 -3.92
N PRO A 156 -19.34 -17.19 -2.92
CA PRO A 156 -19.64 -18.60 -3.08
C PRO A 156 -21.16 -18.74 -3.21
N THR A 157 -21.64 -19.02 -4.42
CA THR A 157 -22.98 -19.59 -4.60
C THR A 157 -22.97 -20.95 -3.93
N ASN A 158 -23.50 -21.01 -2.70
CA ASN A 158 -23.97 -22.26 -2.11
C ASN A 158 -25.11 -22.82 -2.97
N THR A 159 -24.77 -23.59 -3.99
CA THR A 159 -25.68 -24.61 -4.50
C THR A 159 -25.58 -25.80 -3.56
N THR A 160 -26.37 -25.77 -2.49
CA THR A 160 -26.79 -26.99 -1.81
C THR A 160 -27.57 -27.83 -2.82
N SER A 161 -26.90 -28.86 -3.32
CA SER A 161 -27.57 -30.08 -3.75
C SER A 161 -28.46 -30.56 -2.61
N ASP A 162 -29.74 -30.75 -2.86
CA ASP A 162 -30.50 -31.78 -2.14
C ASP A 162 -31.28 -32.63 -3.14
N PRO A 163 -31.28 -33.95 -2.94
CA PRO A 163 -31.93 -34.92 -3.82
C PRO A 163 -33.39 -35.13 -3.37
N MET A 164 -34.29 -35.31 -4.34
CA MET A 164 -35.41 -36.27 -4.31
C MET A 164 -36.01 -36.39 -5.71
#